data_AF-A0A844L989-F1
#
_entry.id   AF-A0A844L989-F1
#
_cell.length_a   1.000
_cell.length_b   1.000
_cell.length_c   1.000
_cell.angle_alpha   90.00
_cell.angle_beta   90.00
_cell.angle_gamma   90.00
#
_symmetry.space_group_name_H-M   'P 1'
#
loop_
_entity.id
_entity.type
_entity.pdbx_description
1 polymer ?
#
loop_
_entity_poly.entity_id
_entity_poly.type
_entity_poly.pdbx_seq_one_letter_code
_entity_poly.pdbx_strand_id
1 'polypeptide(L)'
;ELLQQRGLILKKGTIVDSTIIAAPSSTKNHEKQRDPDAHQVKKGNTWHFGYKAHIGVDKDSGLVHTVKATAANVHDVSEASKLLTGEEAVVYGDSGYLGAGKREDAIVRNRSGHKIRYKINRRPSQVKKLSKSGQYAAKKAEHAKSSVRAKVEHVFGVVKKQLRFRKTRYRGLEKQQAKFNIMFALANLILADRPCLAA
;
A
#
# COMPACT_ATOMS: atom_id res chain seq x y z
N GLU A 1 4.16 18.11 -0.21
CA GLU A 1 3.46 19.40 0.04
C GLU A 1 2.95 20.07 -1.23
N LEU A 2 3.76 20.22 -2.28
CA LEU A 2 3.39 20.91 -3.53
C LEU A 2 2.06 20.44 -4.17
N LEU A 3 1.84 19.13 -4.31
CA LEU A 3 0.61 18.58 -4.89
C LEU A 3 -0.63 18.87 -4.02
N GLN A 4 -0.45 18.95 -2.70
CA GLN A 4 -1.52 19.26 -1.77
C GLN A 4 -1.87 20.75 -1.80
N GLN A 5 -0.87 21.62 -1.87
CA GLN A 5 -1.06 23.07 -2.05
C GLN A 5 -1.79 23.40 -3.35
N ARG A 6 -1.55 22.63 -4.42
CA ARG A 6 -2.24 22.79 -5.71
C ARG A 6 -3.60 22.10 -5.81
N GLY A 7 -4.09 21.47 -4.73
CA GLY A 7 -5.39 20.76 -4.74
C GLY A 7 -5.42 19.50 -5.61
N LEU A 8 -4.27 19.01 -6.07
CA LEU A 8 -4.15 17.86 -6.99
C LEU A 8 -4.23 16.50 -6.28
N ILE A 9 -4.22 16.50 -4.94
CA ILE A 9 -4.46 15.31 -4.12
C ILE A 9 -5.61 15.62 -3.16
N LEU A 10 -6.75 14.96 -3.35
CA LEU A 10 -7.83 14.99 -2.38
C LEU A 10 -7.47 14.06 -1.22
N LYS A 11 -7.52 14.56 0.02
CA LYS A 11 -7.12 13.77 1.21
C LYS A 11 -8.29 13.06 1.89
N LYS A 12 -9.50 13.17 1.34
CA LYS A 12 -10.72 12.68 2.02
C LYS A 12 -10.85 11.16 2.00
N GLY A 13 -10.09 10.44 1.17
CA GLY A 13 -10.01 8.99 1.29
C GLY A 13 -8.71 8.41 0.78
N THR A 14 -8.18 7.44 1.53
CA THR A 14 -6.90 6.81 1.24
C THR A 14 -7.08 5.31 1.03
N ILE A 15 -6.38 4.75 0.05
CA ILE A 15 -6.16 3.32 -0.15
C ILE A 15 -4.79 2.99 0.41
N VAL A 16 -4.72 2.02 1.33
CA VAL A 16 -3.46 1.47 1.84
C VAL A 16 -3.18 0.12 1.18
N ASP A 17 -1.97 -0.04 0.67
CA ASP A 17 -1.50 -1.32 0.14
C ASP A 17 0.02 -1.41 0.21
N SER A 18 0.56 -2.61 0.07
CA SER A 18 2.00 -2.84 0.06
C SER A 18 2.44 -3.75 -1.08
N THR A 19 3.70 -3.59 -1.46
CA THR A 19 4.30 -4.44 -2.49
C THR A 19 5.71 -4.86 -2.10
N ILE A 20 6.01 -6.15 -2.27
CA ILE A 20 7.35 -6.68 -2.01
C ILE A 20 8.26 -6.34 -3.20
N ILE A 21 9.45 -5.82 -2.90
CA ILE A 21 10.56 -5.62 -3.86
C ILE A 21 11.70 -6.53 -3.42
N ALA A 22 12.09 -7.46 -4.29
CA ALA A 22 13.09 -8.46 -3.95
C ALA A 22 14.49 -7.84 -3.83
N ALA A 23 15.23 -8.25 -2.81
CA ALA A 23 16.65 -7.95 -2.68
C ALA A 23 17.49 -9.17 -3.09
N PRO A 24 18.73 -8.97 -3.54
CA PRO A 24 19.68 -10.08 -3.69
C PRO A 24 19.93 -10.74 -2.33
N SER A 25 19.75 -12.06 -2.24
CA SER A 25 20.08 -12.86 -1.05
C SER A 25 21.57 -13.24 -0.95
N SER A 26 22.37 -12.75 -1.90
CA SER A 26 23.79 -13.08 -2.03
C SER A 26 24.60 -12.52 -0.86
N THR A 27 25.43 -13.39 -0.29
CA THR A 27 26.47 -13.08 0.70
C THR A 27 27.84 -12.91 0.05
N LYS A 28 27.94 -12.86 -1.29
CA LYS A 28 29.21 -12.64 -2.00
C LYS A 28 29.62 -11.16 -1.95
N ASN A 29 29.89 -10.65 -0.76
CA ASN A 29 30.48 -9.34 -0.49
C ASN A 29 31.71 -9.52 0.44
N HIS A 30 32.49 -8.46 0.64
CA HIS A 30 33.68 -8.47 1.50
C HIS A 30 33.40 -9.03 2.90
N GLU A 31 32.27 -8.63 3.49
CA GLU A 31 31.85 -9.04 4.85
C GLU A 31 31.21 -10.43 4.91
N LYS A 32 30.98 -11.09 3.78
CA LYS A 32 30.28 -12.39 3.65
C LYS A 32 28.87 -12.43 4.29
N GLN A 33 28.18 -11.30 4.30
CA GLN A 33 26.89 -11.12 4.98
C GLN A 33 25.78 -10.67 4.04
N ARG A 34 24.55 -11.02 4.41
CA ARG A 34 23.33 -10.49 3.78
C ARG A 34 23.11 -9.06 4.27
N ASP A 35 22.26 -8.35 3.55
CA ASP A 35 21.76 -7.07 4.03
C ASP A 35 20.96 -7.28 5.33
N PRO A 36 21.38 -6.70 6.47
CA PRO A 36 20.71 -6.89 7.76
C PRO A 36 19.31 -6.27 7.79
N ASP A 37 19.04 -5.30 6.93
CA ASP A 37 17.76 -4.60 6.86
C ASP A 37 16.73 -5.31 5.96
N ALA A 38 17.16 -6.30 5.18
CA ALA A 38 16.30 -7.10 4.34
C ALA A 38 15.94 -8.42 5.04
N HIS A 39 14.66 -8.79 5.01
CA HIS A 39 14.19 -10.03 5.61
C HIS A 39 13.35 -10.86 4.65
N GLN A 40 13.21 -12.14 4.99
CA GLN A 40 12.38 -13.07 4.24
C GLN A 40 10.92 -13.03 4.70
N VAL A 41 10.00 -13.20 3.76
CA VAL A 41 8.57 -13.34 4.01
C VAL A 41 7.99 -14.36 3.04
N LYS A 42 7.03 -15.14 3.53
CA LYS A 42 6.26 -16.05 2.68
C LYS A 42 5.00 -15.34 2.19
N LYS A 43 4.83 -15.24 0.87
CA LYS A 43 3.58 -14.75 0.25
C LYS A 43 2.98 -15.88 -0.58
N GLY A 44 1.80 -16.34 -0.19
CA GLY A 44 1.23 -17.58 -0.73
C GLY A 44 2.16 -18.76 -0.44
N ASN A 45 2.56 -19.48 -1.49
CA ASN A 45 3.50 -20.61 -1.40
C ASN A 45 4.95 -20.25 -1.72
N THR A 46 5.25 -18.97 -1.98
CA THR A 46 6.58 -18.53 -2.41
C THR A 46 7.28 -17.72 -1.33
N TRP A 47 8.56 -18.01 -1.13
CA TRP A 47 9.44 -17.20 -0.27
C TRP A 47 10.05 -16.04 -1.05
N HIS A 48 10.03 -14.87 -0.44
CA HIS A 48 10.66 -13.66 -0.96
C HIS A 48 11.63 -13.11 0.06
N PHE A 49 12.79 -12.65 -0.39
CA PHE A 49 13.76 -11.92 0.44
C PHE A 49 13.83 -10.48 -0.05
N GLY A 50 13.75 -9.51 0.86
CA GLY A 50 13.90 -8.09 0.52
C GLY A 50 13.10 -7.15 1.40
N TYR A 51 12.44 -6.21 0.75
CA TYR A 51 11.74 -5.09 1.39
C TYR A 51 10.27 -5.05 0.98
N LYS A 52 9.47 -4.33 1.76
CA LYS A 52 8.14 -3.89 1.37
C LYS A 52 8.10 -2.38 1.21
N ALA A 53 7.46 -1.94 0.14
CA ALA A 53 7.00 -0.57 -0.01
C ALA A 53 5.53 -0.53 0.35
N HIS A 54 5.21 0.10 1.48
CA HIS A 54 3.85 0.41 1.90
C HIS A 54 3.49 1.78 1.37
N ILE A 55 2.30 1.93 0.80
CA ILE A 55 1.88 3.18 0.16
C ILE A 55 0.48 3.59 0.60
N GLY A 56 0.30 4.90 0.78
CA GLY A 56 -1.00 5.57 0.85
C GLY A 56 -1.30 6.20 -0.50
N VAL A 57 -2.43 5.83 -1.09
CA VAL A 57 -2.88 6.31 -2.41
C VAL A 57 -4.19 7.06 -2.23
N ASP A 58 -4.34 8.23 -2.83
CA ASP A 58 -5.62 8.93 -2.84
C ASP A 58 -6.66 8.11 -3.62
N LYS A 59 -7.82 7.88 -2.99
CA LYS A 59 -8.89 7.07 -3.58
C LYS A 59 -9.46 7.69 -4.85
N ASP A 60 -9.38 9.01 -5.02
CA ASP A 60 -10.02 9.73 -6.11
C ASP A 60 -9.07 9.84 -7.31
N SER A 61 -7.90 10.44 -7.14
CA SER A 61 -6.89 10.57 -8.21
C SER A 61 -6.12 9.28 -8.52
N GLY A 62 -6.03 8.33 -7.58
CA GLY A 62 -5.15 7.17 -7.73
C GLY A 62 -3.66 7.49 -7.60
N LEU A 63 -3.29 8.69 -7.12
CA LEU A 63 -1.92 9.11 -6.92
C LEU A 63 -1.41 8.77 -5.52
N VAL A 64 -0.13 8.40 -5.44
CA VAL A 64 0.55 8.08 -4.18
C VAL A 64 0.87 9.36 -3.42
N HIS A 65 0.48 9.43 -2.15
CA HIS A 65 0.81 10.57 -1.28
C HIS A 65 1.81 10.22 -0.18
N THR A 66 1.86 8.95 0.24
CA THR A 66 2.76 8.48 1.30
C THR A 66 3.44 7.17 0.88
N VAL A 67 4.72 7.04 1.21
CA VAL A 67 5.53 5.84 0.95
C VAL A 67 6.35 5.51 2.20
N LYS A 68 6.31 4.26 2.65
CA LYS A 68 7.14 3.76 3.75
C LYS A 68 7.86 2.47 3.35
N ALA A 69 9.17 2.46 3.49
CA ALA A 69 10.00 1.28 3.31
C ALA A 69 10.13 0.53 4.64
N THR A 70 9.99 -0.79 4.58
CA THR A 70 10.30 -1.71 5.69
C THR A 70 10.96 -2.96 5.15
N ALA A 71 11.52 -3.77 6.05
CA ALA A 71 11.85 -5.15 5.72
C ALA A 71 10.58 -5.93 5.31
N ALA A 72 10.74 -6.98 4.48
CA ALA A 72 9.59 -7.68 3.92
C ALA A 72 8.78 -8.50 4.94
N ASN A 73 9.30 -8.80 6.12
CA ASN A 73 8.59 -9.54 7.18
C ASN A 73 7.60 -8.66 7.98
N VAL A 74 7.74 -7.33 7.94
CA VAL A 74 6.86 -6.40 8.69
C VAL A 74 5.41 -6.54 8.21
N HIS A 75 4.44 -6.66 9.12
CA HIS A 75 3.03 -6.83 8.78
C HIS A 75 2.41 -5.55 8.22
N ASP A 76 1.58 -5.66 7.19
CA ASP A 76 1.00 -4.49 6.52
C ASP A 76 0.11 -3.67 7.47
N VAL A 77 -0.65 -4.35 8.33
CA VAL A 77 -1.53 -3.72 9.32
C VAL A 77 -0.78 -2.82 10.33
N SER A 78 0.50 -3.08 10.63
CA SER A 78 1.28 -2.27 11.58
C SER A 78 1.80 -0.97 10.97
N GLU A 79 1.81 -0.86 9.64
CA GLU A 79 2.22 0.36 8.96
C GLU A 79 1.02 1.24 8.56
N ALA A 80 -0.22 0.75 8.75
CA ALA A 80 -1.43 1.40 8.28
C ALA A 80 -1.56 2.87 8.73
N SER A 81 -1.30 3.16 10.00
CA SER A 81 -1.37 4.51 10.59
C SER A 81 -0.40 5.49 9.94
N LYS A 82 0.81 5.03 9.63
CA LYS A 82 1.89 5.80 9.01
C LYS A 82 1.62 6.14 7.54
N LEU A 83 0.64 5.50 6.92
CA LEU A 83 0.24 5.74 5.52
C LEU A 83 -0.88 6.78 5.40
N LEU A 84 -1.40 7.28 6.52
CA LEU A 84 -2.50 8.23 6.56
C LEU A 84 -1.98 9.66 6.73
N THR A 85 -2.69 10.61 6.12
CA THR A 85 -2.41 12.04 6.26
C THR A 85 -3.04 12.64 7.51
N GLY A 86 -4.06 11.97 8.07
CA GLY A 86 -4.87 12.43 9.18
C GLY A 86 -6.10 13.23 8.75
N GLU A 87 -6.33 13.41 7.46
CA GLU A 87 -7.50 14.13 6.91
C GLU A 87 -8.60 13.18 6.39
N GLU A 88 -8.32 11.88 6.37
CA GLU A 88 -9.18 10.88 5.74
C GLU A 88 -10.55 10.79 6.41
N ALA A 89 -11.62 10.76 5.61
CA ALA A 89 -12.94 10.32 6.07
C ALA A 89 -13.12 8.79 5.89
N VAL A 90 -12.33 8.17 5.02
CA VAL A 90 -12.42 6.74 4.71
C VAL A 90 -11.04 6.17 4.36
N VAL A 91 -10.75 4.97 4.85
CA VAL A 91 -9.53 4.22 4.55
C VAL A 91 -9.91 2.89 3.94
N TYR A 92 -9.40 2.58 2.76
CA TYR A 92 -9.58 1.32 2.05
C TYR A 92 -8.32 0.47 2.19
N GLY A 93 -8.47 -0.83 2.37
CA GLY A 93 -7.33 -1.73 2.48
C GLY A 93 -7.73 -3.17 2.23
N ASP A 94 -6.76 -3.99 1.87
CA ASP A 94 -6.95 -5.41 1.63
C ASP A 94 -7.14 -6.19 2.94
N SER A 95 -7.41 -7.51 2.83
CA SER A 95 -7.60 -8.33 4.03
C SER A 95 -6.37 -8.48 4.94
N GLY A 96 -5.18 -8.06 4.47
CA GLY A 96 -3.95 -7.93 5.25
C GLY A 96 -3.98 -6.75 6.23
N TYR A 97 -4.84 -5.76 5.98
CA TYR A 97 -5.11 -4.62 6.87
C TYR A 97 -6.29 -4.86 7.82
N LEU A 98 -6.82 -6.09 7.92
CA LEU A 98 -7.90 -6.39 8.86
C LEU A 98 -7.47 -6.08 10.29
N GLY A 99 -8.29 -5.28 10.98
CA GLY A 99 -7.99 -4.83 12.33
C GLY A 99 -7.21 -3.51 12.40
N ALA A 100 -6.83 -2.89 11.27
CA ALA A 100 -6.10 -1.61 11.27
C ALA A 100 -6.76 -0.53 12.13
N GLY A 101 -8.09 -0.35 12.02
CA GLY A 101 -8.83 0.64 12.82
C GLY A 101 -9.07 0.26 14.30
N LYS A 102 -8.52 -0.86 14.77
CA LYS A 102 -8.62 -1.32 16.17
C LYS A 102 -7.27 -1.37 16.88
N ARG A 103 -6.18 -1.03 16.19
CA ARG A 103 -4.85 -1.00 16.80
C ARG A 103 -4.71 0.21 17.72
N GLU A 104 -3.78 0.13 18.67
CA GLU A 104 -3.47 1.22 19.59
C GLU A 104 -2.96 2.46 18.83
N ASP A 105 -2.19 2.26 17.75
CA ASP A 105 -1.66 3.33 16.91
C ASP A 105 -2.64 3.80 15.82
N ALA A 106 -3.90 3.33 15.84
CA ALA A 106 -4.87 3.64 14.80
C ALA A 106 -5.36 5.10 14.88
N ILE A 107 -5.38 5.78 13.73
CA ILE A 107 -5.99 7.10 13.61
C ILE A 107 -7.50 6.92 13.43
N VAL A 108 -8.25 6.98 14.53
CA VAL A 108 -9.71 6.75 14.53
C VAL A 108 -10.50 8.01 14.16
N ARG A 109 -9.94 9.20 14.39
CA ARG A 109 -10.53 10.48 14.02
C ARG A 109 -9.53 11.30 13.20
N ASN A 110 -10.05 12.04 12.21
CA ASN A 110 -9.25 12.96 11.43
C ASN A 110 -8.95 14.24 12.23
N ARG A 111 -8.11 15.13 11.68
CA ARG A 111 -7.72 16.40 12.33
C ARG A 111 -8.90 17.33 12.63
N SER A 112 -9.98 17.20 11.87
CA SER A 112 -11.25 17.90 12.13
C SER A 112 -12.15 17.20 13.16
N GLY A 113 -11.68 16.15 13.82
CA GLY A 113 -12.41 15.40 14.85
C GLY A 113 -13.44 14.39 14.32
N HIS A 114 -13.60 14.23 13.00
CA HIS A 114 -14.55 13.30 12.40
C HIS A 114 -14.03 11.87 12.40
N LYS A 115 -14.93 10.90 12.64
CA LYS A 115 -14.58 9.47 12.66
C LYS A 115 -14.17 8.98 11.27
N ILE A 116 -13.02 8.32 11.20
CA ILE A 116 -12.51 7.68 9.99
C ILE A 116 -13.15 6.32 9.79
N ARG A 117 -13.69 6.06 8.59
CA ARG A 117 -14.29 4.76 8.25
C ARG A 117 -13.27 3.82 7.60
N TYR A 118 -12.84 2.80 8.33
CA TYR A 118 -11.99 1.73 7.77
C TYR A 118 -12.83 0.71 6.97
N LYS A 119 -12.76 0.78 5.64
CA LYS A 119 -13.36 -0.14 4.69
C LYS A 119 -12.35 -1.19 4.24
N ILE A 120 -12.07 -2.13 5.12
CA ILE A 120 -11.14 -3.23 4.84
C ILE A 120 -11.88 -4.41 4.20
N ASN A 121 -11.24 -5.06 3.23
CA ASN A 121 -11.78 -6.25 2.57
C ASN A 121 -11.90 -7.44 3.54
N ARG A 122 -13.00 -8.17 3.45
CA ARG A 122 -13.20 -9.42 4.20
C ARG A 122 -12.39 -10.55 3.55
N ARG A 123 -11.94 -11.50 4.36
CA ARG A 123 -11.32 -12.73 3.82
C ARG A 123 -12.40 -13.60 3.16
N PRO A 124 -12.09 -14.32 2.07
CA PRO A 124 -13.02 -15.27 1.46
C PRO A 124 -13.58 -16.29 2.47
N SER A 125 -12.76 -16.74 3.42
CA SER A 125 -13.17 -17.65 4.49
C SER A 125 -14.22 -17.06 5.44
N GLN A 126 -14.21 -15.74 5.67
CA GLN A 126 -15.24 -15.06 6.47
C GLN A 126 -16.56 -14.94 5.69
N VAL A 127 -16.49 -14.73 4.38
CA VAL A 127 -17.69 -14.67 3.52
C VAL A 127 -18.38 -16.03 3.48
N LYS A 128 -17.61 -17.13 3.38
CA LYS A 128 -18.15 -18.51 3.37
C LYS A 128 -18.97 -18.87 4.62
N LYS A 129 -18.75 -18.19 5.75
CA LYS A 129 -19.49 -18.42 7.01
C LYS A 129 -20.89 -17.78 7.03
N LEU A 130 -21.23 -16.95 6.04
CA LEU A 130 -22.52 -16.28 5.96
C LEU A 130 -23.57 -17.18 5.28
N SER A 131 -24.85 -16.87 5.53
CA SER A 131 -25.98 -17.44 4.78
C SER A 131 -25.86 -17.15 3.27
N LYS A 132 -26.58 -17.88 2.41
CA LYS A 132 -26.55 -17.66 0.95
C LYS A 132 -26.88 -16.20 0.57
N SER A 133 -27.90 -15.61 1.18
CA SER A 133 -28.26 -14.20 0.98
C SER A 133 -27.18 -13.25 1.51
N GLY A 134 -26.61 -13.55 2.69
CA GLY A 134 -25.49 -12.79 3.26
C GLY A 134 -24.22 -12.84 2.41
N GLN A 135 -23.94 -13.98 1.77
CA GLN A 135 -22.83 -14.11 0.82
C GLN A 135 -23.03 -13.23 -0.41
N TYR A 136 -24.22 -13.18 -0.98
CA TYR A 136 -24.52 -12.31 -2.12
C TYR A 136 -24.30 -10.83 -1.78
N ALA A 137 -24.87 -10.37 -0.67
CA ALA A 137 -24.71 -8.99 -0.21
C ALA A 137 -23.24 -8.65 0.10
N ALA A 138 -22.53 -9.56 0.77
CA ALA A 138 -21.11 -9.40 1.08
C ALA A 138 -20.27 -9.32 -0.21
N LYS A 139 -20.51 -10.19 -1.19
CA LYS A 139 -19.80 -10.15 -2.48
C LYS A 139 -20.00 -8.81 -3.20
N LYS A 140 -21.21 -8.27 -3.22
CA LYS A 140 -21.49 -6.95 -3.83
C LYS A 140 -20.74 -5.82 -3.10
N ALA A 141 -20.73 -5.84 -1.77
CA ALA A 141 -19.99 -4.86 -0.97
C ALA A 141 -18.47 -4.98 -1.15
N GLU A 142 -17.93 -6.20 -1.19
CA GLU A 142 -16.52 -6.46 -1.43
C GLU A 142 -16.10 -6.08 -2.84
N HIS A 143 -16.95 -6.30 -3.85
CA HIS A 143 -16.71 -5.85 -5.22
C HIS A 143 -16.57 -4.32 -5.28
N ALA A 144 -17.44 -3.57 -4.61
CA ALA A 144 -17.33 -2.12 -4.54
C ALA A 144 -16.02 -1.65 -3.87
N LYS A 145 -15.58 -2.31 -2.79
CA LYS A 145 -14.28 -2.00 -2.16
C LYS A 145 -13.10 -2.33 -3.08
N SER A 146 -13.14 -3.48 -3.73
CA SER A 146 -12.09 -3.94 -4.64
C SER A 146 -11.98 -3.05 -5.87
N SER A 147 -13.09 -2.54 -6.39
CA SER A 147 -13.09 -1.58 -7.51
C SER A 147 -12.36 -0.29 -7.16
N VAL A 148 -12.54 0.24 -5.94
CA VAL A 148 -11.75 1.39 -5.45
C VAL A 148 -10.27 1.00 -5.33
N ARG A 149 -9.97 -0.17 -4.76
CA ARG A 149 -8.59 -0.67 -4.62
C ARG A 149 -7.89 -0.92 -5.95
N ALA A 150 -8.59 -1.21 -7.04
CA ALA A 150 -7.97 -1.46 -8.34
C ALA A 150 -7.03 -0.31 -8.78
N LYS A 151 -7.28 0.92 -8.31
CA LYS A 151 -6.40 2.08 -8.54
C LYS A 151 -4.96 1.85 -8.08
N VAL A 152 -4.75 1.19 -6.92
CA VAL A 152 -3.39 0.92 -6.44
C VAL A 152 -2.66 -0.12 -7.29
N GLU A 153 -3.39 -1.00 -7.97
CA GLU A 153 -2.78 -1.95 -8.91
C GLU A 153 -2.18 -1.25 -10.12
N HIS A 154 -2.73 -0.12 -10.57
CA HIS A 154 -2.14 0.71 -11.61
C HIS A 154 -0.80 1.29 -11.17
N VAL A 155 -0.70 1.80 -9.94
CA VAL A 155 0.56 2.29 -9.35
C VAL A 155 1.62 1.19 -9.37
N PHE A 156 1.29 0.02 -8.83
CA PHE A 156 2.23 -1.11 -8.84
C PHE A 156 2.56 -1.60 -10.25
N GLY A 157 1.60 -1.54 -11.17
CA GLY A 157 1.80 -1.81 -12.59
C GLY A 157 2.85 -0.90 -13.21
N VAL A 158 2.76 0.41 -12.99
CA VAL A 158 3.76 1.38 -13.47
C VAL A 158 5.13 1.09 -12.86
N VAL A 159 5.23 0.98 -11.54
CA VAL A 159 6.51 0.74 -10.85
C VAL A 159 7.18 -0.56 -11.29
N LYS A 160 6.43 -1.67 -11.34
CA LYS A 160 7.01 -3.02 -11.58
C LYS A 160 7.11 -3.41 -13.05
N LYS A 161 6.22 -2.91 -13.90
CA LYS A 161 6.18 -3.27 -15.33
C LYS A 161 6.83 -2.18 -16.19
N GLN A 162 6.37 -0.94 -16.09
CA GLN A 162 6.87 0.15 -16.95
C GLN A 162 8.27 0.62 -16.51
N LEU A 163 8.44 0.94 -15.23
CA LEU A 163 9.73 1.37 -14.67
C LEU A 163 10.65 0.18 -14.30
N ARG A 164 10.18 -1.06 -14.54
CA ARG A 164 10.92 -2.33 -14.37
C ARG A 164 11.55 -2.53 -12.99
N PHE A 165 11.04 -1.88 -11.95
CA PHE A 165 11.58 -1.98 -10.60
C PHE A 165 11.04 -3.20 -9.86
N ARG A 166 11.64 -4.35 -10.15
CA ARG A 166 11.28 -5.65 -9.55
C ARG A 166 12.27 -6.14 -8.50
N LYS A 167 13.52 -5.65 -8.57
CA LYS A 167 14.59 -5.96 -7.64
C LYS A 167 15.29 -4.69 -7.20
N THR A 168 15.61 -4.57 -5.92
CA THR A 168 16.45 -3.47 -5.43
C THR A 168 17.91 -3.65 -5.86
N ARG A 169 18.64 -2.54 -5.85
CA ARG A 169 20.08 -2.43 -6.12
C ARG A 169 20.86 -1.90 -4.92
N TYR A 170 20.17 -1.21 -4.02
CA TYR A 170 20.79 -0.63 -2.83
C TYR A 170 20.67 -1.60 -1.66
N ARG A 171 21.48 -1.35 -0.64
CA ARG A 171 21.40 -2.00 0.66
C ARG A 171 21.04 -0.97 1.74
N GLY A 172 20.32 -1.41 2.76
CA GLY A 172 19.91 -0.58 3.89
C GLY A 172 18.60 0.20 3.68
N LEU A 173 17.80 0.33 4.75
CA LEU A 173 16.45 0.90 4.74
C LEU A 173 16.39 2.34 4.22
N GLU A 174 17.35 3.17 4.61
CA GLU A 174 17.38 4.59 4.22
C GLU A 174 17.49 4.73 2.69
N LYS A 175 18.41 4.00 2.07
CA LYS A 175 18.58 3.99 0.61
C LYS A 175 17.35 3.40 -0.09
N GLN A 176 16.70 2.39 0.50
CA GLN A 176 15.43 1.88 -0.05
C GLN A 176 14.31 2.91 0.04
N GLN A 177 14.17 3.62 1.14
CA GLN A 177 13.17 4.66 1.31
C GLN A 177 13.34 5.73 0.25
N ALA A 178 14.56 6.23 0.04
CA ALA A 178 14.87 7.19 -1.01
C ALA A 178 14.53 6.63 -2.40
N LYS A 179 14.94 5.38 -2.69
CA LYS A 179 14.64 4.75 -3.98
C LYS A 179 13.14 4.57 -4.21
N PHE A 180 12.38 4.13 -3.21
CA PHE A 180 10.93 4.00 -3.32
C PHE A 180 10.27 5.35 -3.56
N ASN A 181 10.66 6.40 -2.81
CA ASN A 181 10.16 7.75 -3.03
C ASN A 181 10.33 8.20 -4.50
N ILE A 182 11.53 8.01 -5.07
CA ILE A 182 11.80 8.32 -6.48
C ILE A 182 10.90 7.51 -7.42
N MET A 183 10.81 6.19 -7.21
CA MET A 183 10.03 5.31 -8.10
C MET A 183 8.54 5.62 -8.07
N PHE A 184 7.97 5.92 -6.90
CA PHE A 184 6.54 6.26 -6.78
C PHE A 184 6.25 7.70 -7.21
N ALA A 185 7.20 8.63 -7.05
CA ALA A 185 7.07 9.96 -7.63
C ALA A 185 7.04 9.91 -9.17
N LEU A 186 7.93 9.13 -9.79
CA LEU A 186 7.89 8.88 -11.24
C LEU A 186 6.59 8.19 -11.66
N ALA A 187 6.10 7.22 -10.87
CA ALA A 187 4.82 6.59 -11.15
C ALA A 187 3.66 7.58 -11.11
N ASN A 188 3.66 8.52 -10.17
CA ASN A 188 2.67 9.60 -10.12
C ASN A 188 2.71 10.48 -11.36
N LEU A 189 3.90 10.86 -11.85
CA LEU A 189 4.00 11.67 -13.08
C LEU A 189 3.37 10.94 -14.27
N ILE A 190 3.68 9.66 -14.45
CA ILE A 190 3.12 8.83 -15.52
C ILE A 190 1.60 8.66 -15.36
N LEU A 191 1.10 8.51 -14.14
CA LEU A 191 -0.33 8.34 -13.89
C LEU A 191 -1.10 9.65 -14.09
N ALA A 192 -0.56 10.77 -13.62
CA ALA A 192 -1.16 12.09 -13.77
C ALA A 192 -1.22 12.55 -15.24
N ASP A 193 -0.26 12.11 -16.06
CA ASP A 193 -0.21 12.42 -17.50
C ASP A 193 -1.20 11.59 -18.33
N ARG A 194 -1.83 10.54 -17.78
CA ARG A 194 -2.80 9.74 -18.53
C ARG A 194 -4.08 10.56 -18.78
N PRO A 195 -4.55 10.69 -20.04
CA PRO A 195 -5.76 11.45 -20.38
C PRO A 195 -7.08 10.95 -19.77
N CYS A 196 -7.10 9.98 -18.85
CA CYS A 196 -8.31 9.22 -18.53
C CYS A 196 -8.51 8.90 -17.03
N LEU A 197 -7.78 9.49 -16.08
CA LEU A 197 -8.08 9.26 -14.64
C LEU A 197 -9.13 10.23 -14.06
N ALA A 198 -9.59 11.19 -14.87
CA ALA A 198 -10.79 11.99 -14.62
C ALA A 198 -11.86 11.64 -15.66
N ALA A 199 -12.49 10.48 -15.52
CA ALA A 199 -13.76 10.13 -16.15
C ALA A 199 -14.58 9.27 -15.19
#